data_AF-A0A973MSC8-F1
#
_entry.id   AF-A0A973MSC8-F1
#
_cell.length_a   1.000
_cell.length_b   1.000
_cell.length_c   1.000
_cell.angle_alpha   90.00
_cell.angle_beta   90.00
_cell.angle_gamma   90.00
#
_symmetry.space_group_name_H-M   'P 1'
#
loop_
_entity.id
_entity.type
_entity.pdbx_description
1 polymer ?
#
loop_
_entity_poly.entity_id
_entity_poly.type
_entity_poly.pdbx_seq_one_letter_code
_entity_poly.pdbx_strand_id
1 'polypeptide(L)'
;MSTPVDDPTPLDDPLSRERAHLAESRAALRAMREDVESLDIKDVTANWVNAEVLARQIDERIKALADLSDTPLFFGRLDYLH
;
A
#
# COMPACT_ATOMS: atom_id res chain seq x y z
N MET A 1 3.28 -38.15 -22.55
CA MET A 1 1.87 -37.75 -22.64
C MET A 1 1.78 -36.35 -22.07
N SER A 2 1.84 -35.32 -22.92
CA SER A 2 1.71 -33.92 -22.49
C SER A 2 0.25 -33.67 -22.11
N THR A 3 0.00 -33.26 -20.87
CA THR A 3 -1.30 -32.75 -20.45
C THR A 3 -1.58 -31.43 -21.15
N PRO A 4 -2.81 -31.18 -21.64
CA PRO A 4 -3.13 -29.89 -22.23
C PRO A 4 -3.11 -28.85 -21.10
N VAL A 5 -2.36 -27.77 -21.30
CA VAL A 5 -2.46 -26.58 -20.44
C VAL A 5 -3.79 -25.93 -20.82
N ASP A 6 -4.74 -25.96 -19.88
CA ASP A 6 -5.99 -25.22 -19.97
C ASP A 6 -5.65 -23.75 -20.18
N ASP A 7 -6.13 -23.17 -21.28
CA ASP A 7 -5.89 -21.76 -21.60
C ASP A 7 -6.72 -20.92 -20.62
N PRO A 8 -6.11 -20.12 -19.72
CA PRO A 8 -6.86 -19.40 -18.71
C PRO A 8 -7.75 -18.36 -19.38
N THR A 9 -9.05 -18.40 -19.08
CA THR A 9 -9.98 -17.30 -19.33
C THR A 9 -9.40 -16.00 -18.76
N PRO A 10 -9.63 -14.81 -19.35
CA PRO A 10 -8.95 -13.56 -18.91
C PRO A 10 -9.14 -13.18 -17.42
N LEU A 11 -10.16 -13.72 -16.76
CA LEU A 11 -10.41 -13.57 -15.32
C LEU A 11 -9.65 -14.60 -14.45
N ASP A 12 -9.18 -15.68 -15.07
CA ASP A 12 -8.41 -16.75 -14.45
C ASP A 12 -6.90 -16.65 -14.67
N ASP A 13 -6.43 -15.69 -15.47
CA ASP A 13 -5.00 -15.44 -15.64
C ASP A 13 -4.38 -15.00 -14.30
N PRO A 14 -3.55 -15.85 -13.67
CA PRO A 14 -2.95 -15.53 -12.39
C PRO A 14 -2.14 -14.23 -12.44
N LEU A 15 -1.45 -13.96 -13.55
CA LEU A 15 -0.63 -12.77 -13.68
C LEU A 15 -1.47 -11.49 -13.73
N SER A 16 -2.61 -11.52 -14.44
CA SER A 16 -3.56 -10.41 -14.46
C SER A 16 -4.14 -10.12 -13.08
N ARG A 17 -4.46 -11.15 -12.28
CA ARG A 17 -4.90 -10.97 -10.89
C ARG A 17 -3.84 -10.32 -10.01
N GLU A 18 -2.60 -10.81 -10.07
CA GLU A 18 -1.51 -10.24 -9.26
C GLU A 18 -1.20 -8.79 -9.66
N ARG A 19 -1.27 -8.46 -10.96
CA ARG A 19 -1.12 -7.08 -11.46
C ARG A 19 -2.25 -6.15 -10.98
N ALA A 20 -3.49 -6.63 -11.02
CA ALA A 20 -4.63 -5.88 -10.49
C ALA A 20 -4.46 -5.61 -8.99
N HIS A 21 -4.08 -6.64 -8.22
CA HIS A 21 -3.83 -6.50 -6.80
C HIS A 21 -2.70 -5.50 -6.48
N LEU A 22 -1.60 -5.53 -7.25
CA LEU A 22 -0.52 -4.55 -7.10
C LEU A 22 -0.99 -3.12 -7.40
N ALA A 23 -1.79 -2.93 -8.45
CA ALA A 23 -2.32 -1.62 -8.82
C ALA A 23 -3.26 -1.06 -7.75
N GLU A 24 -4.18 -1.88 -7.25
CA GLU A 24 -5.09 -1.54 -6.15
C GLU A 24 -4.32 -1.20 -4.87
N SER A 25 -3.32 -2.01 -4.51
CA SER A 25 -2.50 -1.78 -3.32
C SER A 25 -1.71 -0.47 -3.40
N ARG A 26 -1.14 -0.14 -4.57
CA ARG A 26 -0.46 1.16 -4.79
C ARG A 26 -1.44 2.33 -4.74
N ALA A 27 -2.64 2.18 -5.28
CA ALA A 27 -3.67 3.21 -5.20
C ALA A 27 -4.08 3.46 -3.73
N ALA A 28 -4.28 2.40 -2.95
CA ALA A 28 -4.57 2.50 -1.52
C ALA A 28 -3.43 3.18 -0.75
N LEU A 29 -2.17 2.86 -1.07
CA LEU A 29 -1.01 3.50 -0.44
C LEU A 29 -0.98 5.01 -0.67
N ARG A 30 -1.30 5.46 -1.89
CA ARG A 30 -1.40 6.90 -2.23
C ARG A 30 -2.55 7.57 -1.47
N ALA A 31 -3.72 6.95 -1.44
CA ALA A 31 -4.87 7.49 -0.70
C ALA A 31 -4.55 7.64 0.80
N MET A 32 -3.94 6.64 1.43
CA MET A 32 -3.50 6.73 2.83
C MET A 32 -2.51 7.86 3.07
N ARG A 33 -1.64 8.15 2.10
CA ARG A 33 -0.68 9.24 2.19
C ARG A 33 -1.37 10.58 2.09
N GLU A 34 -2.25 10.74 1.12
CA GLU A 34 -3.06 11.95 0.93
C GLU A 34 -3.90 12.26 2.17
N ASP A 35 -4.51 11.24 2.77
CA ASP A 35 -5.28 11.38 4.02
C ASP A 35 -4.42 11.93 5.16
N VAL A 36 -3.19 11.40 5.33
CA VAL A 36 -2.27 11.85 6.37
C VAL A 36 -1.74 13.25 6.09
N GLU A 37 -1.43 13.58 4.83
CA GLU A 37 -1.03 14.93 4.40
C GLU A 37 -2.16 15.96 4.60
N SER A 38 -3.42 15.53 4.60
CA SER A 38 -4.59 16.39 4.82
C SER A 38 -4.87 16.72 6.30
N LEU A 39 -4.19 16.05 7.25
CA LEU A 39 -4.41 16.26 8.67
C LEU A 39 -3.95 17.66 9.11
N ASP A 40 -4.90 18.54 9.44
CA ASP A 40 -4.61 19.86 10.01
C ASP A 40 -4.43 19.76 11.53
N ILE A 41 -3.18 19.75 11.98
CA ILE A 41 -2.80 19.69 13.40
C ILE A 41 -2.70 21.07 14.08
N LYS A 42 -3.10 22.15 13.40
CA LYS A 42 -3.03 23.52 13.96
C LYS A 42 -3.91 23.71 15.20
N ASP A 43 -4.91 22.85 15.43
CA ASP A 43 -5.85 22.98 16.55
C ASP A 43 -5.35 22.35 17.87
N VAL A 44 -4.16 21.73 17.90
CA VAL A 44 -3.59 21.06 19.09
C VAL A 44 -2.82 22.04 20.01
N THR A 45 -3.15 23.32 19.95
CA THR A 45 -2.38 24.46 20.51
C THR A 45 -2.30 24.53 22.05
N ALA A 46 -2.93 23.62 22.79
CA ALA A 46 -2.90 23.65 24.26
C ALA A 46 -1.61 23.11 24.89
N ASN A 47 -0.79 22.33 24.16
CA ASN A 47 0.50 21.83 24.66
C ASN A 47 1.51 21.70 23.51
N TRP A 48 2.50 22.59 23.47
CA TRP A 48 3.54 22.64 22.45
C TRP A 48 4.37 21.35 22.33
N VAL A 49 4.59 20.62 23.42
CA VAL A 49 5.32 19.33 23.40
C VAL A 49 4.51 18.28 22.63
N ASN A 50 3.19 18.24 22.84
CA ASN A 50 2.32 17.30 22.14
C ASN A 50 2.25 17.63 20.65
N ALA A 51 2.25 18.92 20.29
CA ALA A 51 2.28 19.35 18.90
C ALA A 51 3.53 18.86 18.17
N GLU A 52 4.72 18.97 18.80
CA GLU A 52 5.98 18.50 18.21
C GLU A 52 6.02 16.98 18.03
N VAL A 53 5.54 16.22 19.02
CA VAL A 53 5.48 14.76 18.94
C VAL A 53 4.53 14.31 17.83
N LEU A 54 3.37 14.96 17.69
CA LEU A 54 2.39 14.66 16.65
C LEU A 54 2.93 15.00 15.25
N ALA A 55 3.63 16.14 15.11
CA ALA A 55 4.27 16.51 13.85
C ALA A 55 5.29 15.45 13.40
N ARG A 56 6.18 15.01 14.31
CA ARG A 56 7.14 13.94 14.02
C ARG A 56 6.46 12.63 13.62
N GLN A 57 5.38 12.24 14.30
CA GLN A 57 4.64 11.02 13.98
C GLN A 57 3.98 11.08 12.60
N ILE A 58 3.44 12.23 12.22
CA ILE A 58 2.88 12.46 10.88
C ILE A 58 3.98 12.35 9.83
N ASP A 59 5.13 12.99 10.03
CA ASP A 59 6.27 12.90 9.12
C ASP A 59 6.76 11.46 8.95
N GLU A 60 6.86 10.68 10.03
CA GLU A 60 7.22 9.27 9.98
C GLU A 60 6.19 8.44 9.23
N ARG A 61 4.90 8.74 9.43
CA ARG A 61 3.82 8.04 8.73
C ARG A 61 3.85 8.32 7.23
N ILE A 62 4.07 9.57 6.81
CA ILE A 62 4.22 9.95 5.39
C ILE A 62 5.41 9.22 4.78
N LYS A 63 6.56 9.19 5.46
CA LYS A 63 7.75 8.45 5.00
C LYS A 63 7.48 6.96 4.83
N ALA A 64 6.78 6.34 5.78
CA ALA A 64 6.42 4.93 5.71
C ALA A 64 5.42 4.63 4.59
N LEU A 65 4.62 5.61 4.16
CA LEU A 65 3.66 5.51 3.06
C LEU A 65 4.24 5.89 1.69
N ALA A 66 5.53 6.21 1.60
CA ALA A 66 6.15 6.57 0.35
C ALA A 66 6.11 5.40 -0.65
N ASP A 67 5.39 5.57 -1.76
CA ASP A 67 5.44 4.64 -2.90
C ASP A 67 6.78 4.81 -3.63
N LEU A 68 7.69 3.85 -3.45
CA LEU A 68 8.96 3.78 -4.17
C LEU A 68 8.74 2.94 -5.43
N SER A 69 8.57 3.61 -6.58
CA SER A 69 8.22 2.96 -7.85
C SER A 69 9.13 1.79 -8.23
N ASP A 70 10.42 1.93 -7.91
CA ASP A 70 11.50 1.01 -8.29
C ASP A 70 11.73 -0.09 -7.25
N THR A 71 10.99 -0.05 -6.13
CA THR A 71 11.03 -1.07 -5.09
C THR A 71 9.75 -1.92 -5.16
N PRO A 72 9.86 -3.26 -5.08
CA PRO A 72 8.67 -4.11 -5.04
C PRO A 72 7.90 -3.86 -3.75
N LEU A 73 6.57 -3.69 -3.87
CA LEU A 73 5.69 -3.58 -2.70
C LEU A 73 5.48 -4.92 -1.99
N PHE A 74 5.52 -6.02 -2.76
CA PHE A 74 5.37 -7.38 -2.27
C PHE A 74 6.51 -8.25 -2.81
N PHE A 75 6.95 -9.22 -2.02
CA PHE A 75 7.98 -10.19 -2.42
C PHE A 75 7.40 -11.51 -2.94
N GLY A 76 6.08 -11.69 -2.88
CA GLY A 76 5.38 -12.90 -3.30
C GLY A 76 4.13 -13.15 -2.47
N ARG A 77 3.35 -14.17 -2.86
CA ARG A 77 2.14 -14.64 -2.19
C ARG A 77 2.39 -16.01 -1.57
N LEU A 78 1.92 -16.23 -0.35
CA LEU A 78 2.01 -17.52 0.34
C LEU A 78 0.64 -18.19 0.32
N ASP A 79 0.59 -19.38 -0.25
CA ASP A 79 -0.60 -20.24 -0.26
C ASP A 79 -0.42 -21.36 0.75
N TYR A 80 -1.33 -21.44 1.73
CA TYR A 80 -1.34 -22.49 2.73
C TYR A 80 -2.42 -23.52 2.39
N LEU A 81 -2.06 -24.81 2.43
CA LEU A 81 -3.02 -25.91 2.39
C LEU A 81 -3.46 -26.16 3.84
N HIS A 82 -4.74 -25.95 4.13
CA HIS A 82 -5.33 -26.24 5.44
C HIS A 82 -5.31 -27.75 5.75
#